data_AF-A0A509LEW8-F1
#
_entry.id   AF-A0A509LEW8-F1
#
_cell.length_a   1.000
_cell.length_b   1.000
_cell.length_c   1.000
_cell.angle_alpha   90.00
_cell.angle_beta   90.00
_cell.angle_gamma   90.00
#
_symmetry.space_group_name_H-M   'P 1'
#
loop_
_entity.id
_entity.type
_entity.pdbx_description
1 polymer ?
#
loop_
_entity_poly.entity_id
_entity_poly.type
_entity_poly.pdbx_seq_one_letter_code
_entity_poly.pdbx_strand_id
1 'polypeptide(L)'
;MLKLSLLLRMQVIFAAASLIYLVFSAILSHITGEPLSAAAIGPSIAMFVAYLSCLFLPQIGQIGCYRIAMVVAVILFGGGGVIGNVTRYLDSGLAQYAGFEAWAVAVAINAFGTVLNIIAVLGFFKPSAREQL
;
A
#
# COMPACT_ATOMS: atom_id res chain seq x y z
N MET A 1 12.49 -16.40 -7.65
CA MET A 1 11.08 -16.45 -7.21
C MET A 1 11.02 -16.34 -5.70
N LEU A 2 10.23 -15.41 -5.17
CA LEU A 2 10.06 -15.19 -3.73
C LEU A 2 9.25 -16.32 -3.08
N LYS A 3 9.44 -16.60 -1.79
CA LYS A 3 8.50 -17.47 -1.06
C LYS A 3 7.18 -16.70 -0.85
N LEU A 4 6.03 -17.35 -1.06
CA LEU A 4 4.73 -16.70 -0.84
C LEU A 4 4.59 -16.13 0.58
N SER A 5 5.04 -16.88 1.60
CA SER A 5 5.02 -16.41 2.99
C SER A 5 5.85 -15.14 3.23
N LEU A 6 6.98 -14.99 2.53
CA LEU A 6 7.79 -13.78 2.60
C LEU A 6 7.11 -12.61 1.89
N LEU A 7 6.53 -12.84 0.72
CA LEU A 7 5.78 -11.83 -0.03
C LEU A 7 4.60 -11.28 0.80
N LEU A 8 3.77 -12.17 1.37
CA LEU A 8 2.66 -11.79 2.23
C LEU A 8 3.13 -11.03 3.47
N ARG A 9 4.23 -11.46 4.11
CA ARG A 9 4.81 -10.74 5.26
C ARG A 9 5.25 -9.33 4.87
N MET A 10 5.88 -9.15 3.72
CA MET A 10 6.28 -7.83 3.22
C MET A 10 5.07 -6.96 2.90
N GLN A 11 4.00 -7.53 2.33
CA GLN A 11 2.74 -6.82 2.08
C GLN A 11 2.04 -6.39 3.37
N VAL A 12 2.08 -7.22 4.41
CA VAL A 12 1.59 -6.85 5.76
C VAL A 12 2.43 -5.72 6.35
N ILE A 13 3.77 -5.78 6.23
CA ILE A 13 4.66 -4.69 6.70
C ILE A 13 4.35 -3.39 5.96
N PHE A 14 4.15 -3.45 4.64
CA PHE A 14 3.71 -2.30 3.83
C PHE A 14 2.39 -1.71 4.34
N ALA A 15 1.37 -2.55 4.56
CA ALA A 15 0.08 -2.10 5.06
C ALA A 15 0.20 -1.47 6.47
N ALA A 16 0.99 -2.09 7.36
CA ALA A 16 1.25 -1.56 8.69
C ALA A 16 1.96 -0.20 8.64
N ALA A 17 3.03 -0.07 7.83
CA ALA A 17 3.74 1.20 7.65
C ALA A 17 2.81 2.30 7.11
N SER A 18 1.94 1.96 6.16
CA SER A 18 0.97 2.89 5.59
C SER A 18 -0.08 3.33 6.61
N LEU A 19 -0.63 2.40 7.39
CA LEU A 19 -1.59 2.71 8.46
C LEU A 19 -0.95 3.58 9.54
N ILE A 20 0.28 3.28 9.96
CA ILE A 20 1.04 4.10 10.91
C ILE A 20 1.18 5.52 10.34
N TYR A 21 1.63 5.65 9.09
CA TYR A 21 1.78 6.94 8.43
C TYR A 21 0.46 7.74 8.38
N LEU A 22 -0.65 7.08 8.05
CA LEU A 22 -1.99 7.68 8.03
C LEU A 22 -2.46 8.12 9.42
N VAL A 23 -2.22 7.31 10.45
CA VAL A 23 -2.56 7.65 11.85
C VAL A 23 -1.75 8.85 12.32
N PHE A 24 -0.43 8.87 12.05
CA PHE A 24 0.39 10.05 12.35
C PHE A 24 -0.08 11.28 11.57
N SER A 25 -0.48 11.13 10.31
CA SER A 25 -1.07 12.22 9.52
C SER A 25 -2.36 12.75 10.14
N ALA A 26 -3.22 11.88 10.67
CA ALA A 26 -4.45 12.27 11.33
C ALA A 26 -4.16 13.04 12.62
N ILE A 27 -3.27 12.52 13.47
CA ILE A 27 -2.87 13.15 14.73
C ILE A 27 -2.28 14.54 14.45
N LEU A 28 -1.37 14.66 13.49
CA LEU A 28 -0.76 15.95 13.15
C LEU A 28 -1.78 16.96 12.63
N SER A 29 -2.72 16.50 11.78
CA SER A 29 -3.81 17.34 11.27
C SER A 29 -4.69 17.86 12.42
N HIS A 30 -4.96 17.03 13.43
CA HIS A 30 -5.71 17.46 14.62
C HIS A 30 -4.96 18.48 15.49
N ILE A 31 -3.62 18.43 15.53
CA ILE A 31 -2.80 19.33 16.37
C ILE A 31 -2.49 20.65 15.65
N THR A 32 -2.16 20.60 14.37
CA THR A 32 -1.60 21.74 13.62
C THR A 32 -2.54 22.30 12.55
N GLY A 33 -3.63 21.60 12.24
CA GLY A 33 -4.49 21.89 11.08
C GLY A 33 -3.95 21.32 9.76
N GLU A 34 -2.66 20.98 9.69
CA GLU A 34 -1.99 20.53 8.47
C GLU A 34 -1.70 19.02 8.51
N PRO A 35 -2.22 18.20 7.58
CA PRO A 35 -1.90 16.79 7.52
C PRO A 35 -0.48 16.53 7.01
N LEU A 36 0.11 15.39 7.40
CA LEU A 36 1.39 14.94 6.81
C LEU A 36 1.27 14.67 5.30
N SER A 37 0.08 14.30 4.81
CA SER A 37 -0.13 14.06 3.38
C SER A 37 -1.53 14.41 2.93
N ALA A 38 -1.70 14.69 1.64
CA ALA A 38 -3.01 14.90 1.03
C ALA A 38 -3.87 13.65 0.83
N ALA A 39 -3.49 12.50 1.38
CA ALA A 39 -4.35 11.31 1.31
C ALA A 39 -5.63 11.52 2.12
N ALA A 40 -6.78 11.16 1.54
CA ALA A 40 -8.04 11.10 2.27
C ALA A 40 -7.95 9.98 3.32
N ILE A 41 -7.76 10.35 4.60
CA ILE A 41 -7.37 9.42 5.67
C ILE A 41 -8.38 8.30 5.85
N GLY A 42 -9.67 8.63 6.03
CA GLY A 42 -10.73 7.65 6.25
C GLY A 42 -10.84 6.59 5.14
N PRO A 43 -11.05 7.00 3.87
CA PRO A 43 -11.05 6.07 2.73
C PRO A 43 -9.76 5.26 2.62
N SER A 44 -8.60 5.85 2.90
CA SER A 44 -7.32 5.16 2.83
C SER A 44 -7.20 4.06 3.89
N ILE A 45 -7.64 4.31 5.12
CA ILE A 45 -7.67 3.29 6.19
C ILE A 45 -8.60 2.13 5.79
N ALA A 46 -9.81 2.43 5.31
CA ALA A 46 -10.76 1.41 4.88
C ALA A 46 -10.18 0.53 3.74
N MET A 47 -9.51 1.16 2.77
CA MET A 47 -8.80 0.47 1.70
C MET A 47 -7.71 -0.46 2.25
N PHE A 48 -6.89 -0.03 3.23
CA PHE A 48 -5.86 -0.89 3.82
C PHE A 48 -6.43 -2.05 4.63
N VAL A 49 -7.57 -1.87 5.30
CA VAL A 49 -8.28 -2.96 5.98
C VAL A 49 -8.75 -4.00 4.95
N ALA A 50 -9.40 -3.55 3.87
CA ALA A 50 -9.82 -4.45 2.79
C ALA A 50 -8.63 -5.18 2.15
N TYR A 51 -7.52 -4.46 1.91
CA TYR A 51 -6.28 -5.03 1.39
C TYR A 51 -5.73 -6.13 2.30
N LEU A 52 -5.66 -5.90 3.61
CA LEU A 52 -5.22 -6.90 4.59
C LEU A 52 -6.11 -8.15 4.58
N SER A 53 -7.43 -7.98 4.44
CA SER A 53 -8.36 -9.12 4.30
C SER A 53 -8.05 -9.95 3.05
N CYS A 54 -7.69 -9.32 1.93
CA CYS A 54 -7.30 -10.03 0.70
C CYS A 54 -6.01 -10.84 0.87
N LEU A 55 -5.10 -10.46 1.78
CA LEU A 55 -3.86 -11.22 2.04
C LEU A 55 -4.11 -12.57 2.73
N PHE A 56 -5.31 -12.82 3.25
CA PHE A 56 -5.70 -14.14 3.77
C PHE A 56 -6.11 -15.13 2.68
N LEU A 57 -6.46 -14.66 1.47
CA LEU A 57 -6.95 -15.52 0.38
C LEU A 57 -6.00 -16.68 0.01
N PRO A 58 -4.67 -16.49 -0.09
CA PRO A 58 -3.78 -17.60 -0.39
C PRO A 58 -3.76 -18.68 0.69
N GLN A 59 -4.01 -18.32 1.96
CA GLN A 59 -4.00 -19.26 3.09
C GLN A 59 -5.16 -20.26 3.03
N ILE A 60 -6.22 -19.92 2.30
CA ILE A 60 -7.38 -20.80 2.04
C ILE A 60 -7.36 -21.38 0.62
N GLY A 61 -6.21 -21.36 -0.06
CA GLY A 61 -6.02 -21.92 -1.40
C GLY A 61 -6.49 -21.01 -2.56
N GLN A 62 -7.03 -19.82 -2.26
CA GLN A 62 -7.61 -18.93 -3.27
C GLN A 62 -6.57 -18.00 -3.92
N ILE A 63 -5.51 -18.59 -4.51
CA ILE A 63 -4.39 -17.86 -5.12
C ILE A 63 -4.85 -16.99 -6.31
N GLY A 64 -5.81 -17.48 -7.12
CA GLY A 64 -6.37 -16.73 -8.24
C GLY A 64 -7.03 -15.42 -7.78
N CYS A 65 -7.93 -15.52 -6.80
CA CYS A 65 -8.62 -14.36 -6.20
C CYS A 65 -7.63 -13.38 -5.55
N TYR A 66 -6.61 -13.90 -4.85
CA TYR A 66 -5.51 -13.07 -4.34
C TYR A 66 -4.85 -12.26 -5.45
N ARG A 67 -4.43 -12.91 -6.55
CA ARG A 67 -3.77 -12.20 -7.67
C ARG A 67 -4.66 -11.13 -8.30
N ILE A 68 -5.96 -11.41 -8.46
CA ILE A 68 -6.93 -10.42 -8.95
C ILE A 68 -7.02 -9.23 -8.00
N ALA A 69 -7.12 -9.46 -6.68
CA ALA A 69 -7.11 -8.40 -5.68
C ALA A 69 -5.83 -7.55 -5.74
N MET A 70 -4.68 -8.18 -6.04
CA MET A 70 -3.42 -7.46 -6.18
C MET A 70 -3.39 -6.56 -7.43
N VAL A 71 -4.15 -6.84 -8.49
CA VAL A 71 -4.30 -5.92 -9.63
C VAL A 71 -4.94 -4.62 -9.17
N VAL A 72 -6.02 -4.72 -8.38
CA VAL A 72 -6.69 -3.55 -7.80
C VAL A 72 -5.73 -2.78 -6.90
N ALA A 73 -4.94 -3.49 -6.08
CA ALA A 73 -3.91 -2.89 -5.24
C ALA A 73 -2.85 -2.12 -6.05
N VAL A 74 -2.40 -2.64 -7.20
CA VAL A 74 -1.46 -1.92 -8.09
C VAL A 74 -2.07 -0.62 -8.61
N ILE A 75 -3.35 -0.64 -9.01
CA ILE A 75 -4.03 0.57 -9.51
C ILE A 75 -4.13 1.61 -8.39
N LEU A 76 -4.54 1.20 -7.19
CA LEU A 76 -4.75 2.13 -6.07
C LEU A 76 -3.42 2.66 -5.52
N PHE A 77 -2.46 1.79 -5.20
CA PHE A 77 -1.20 2.20 -4.59
C PHE A 77 -0.20 2.75 -5.61
N GLY A 78 -0.17 2.21 -6.82
CA GLY A 78 0.69 2.70 -7.89
C GLY A 78 0.10 3.97 -8.53
N GLY A 79 -1.14 3.89 -8.98
CA GLY A 79 -1.83 5.03 -9.60
C GLY A 79 -2.09 6.16 -8.61
N GLY A 80 -2.84 5.90 -7.54
CA GLY A 80 -3.14 6.92 -6.53
C GLY A 80 -1.95 7.27 -5.63
N GLY A 81 -1.26 6.24 -5.14
CA GLY A 81 -0.21 6.38 -4.12
C GLY A 81 1.17 6.76 -4.64
N VAL A 82 1.55 6.42 -5.87
CA VAL A 82 2.84 6.85 -6.45
C VAL A 82 2.60 7.98 -7.43
N ILE A 83 1.92 7.69 -8.54
CA ILE A 83 1.69 8.65 -9.62
C ILE A 83 0.91 9.86 -9.09
N GLY A 84 -0.12 9.63 -8.28
CA GLY A 84 -0.91 10.70 -7.68
C GLY A 84 -0.14 11.59 -6.70
N ASN A 85 0.83 11.05 -5.94
CA ASN A 85 1.69 11.86 -5.08
C ASN A 85 2.72 12.67 -5.89
N VAL A 86 3.30 12.07 -6.94
CA VAL A 86 4.24 12.77 -7.83
C VAL A 86 3.53 13.90 -8.60
N THR A 87 2.36 13.62 -9.16
CA THR A 87 1.58 14.60 -9.94
C THR A 87 1.19 15.79 -9.06
N ARG A 88 0.68 15.55 -7.85
CA ARG A 88 0.35 16.63 -6.89
C ARG A 88 1.55 17.49 -6.53
N TYR A 89 2.74 16.88 -6.40
CA TYR A 89 3.98 17.63 -6.15
C TYR A 89 4.38 18.48 -7.36
N LEU A 90 4.23 17.99 -8.58
CA LEU A 90 4.49 18.77 -9.79
C LEU A 90 3.49 19.92 -9.95
N ASP A 91 2.22 19.71 -9.60
CA ASP A 91 1.15 20.69 -9.76
C ASP A 91 1.16 21.79 -8.69
N SER A 92 1.44 21.41 -7.43
CA SER A 92 1.24 22.30 -6.26
C SER A 92 2.43 22.33 -5.29
N GLY A 93 3.53 21.66 -5.63
CA GLY A 93 4.70 21.55 -4.75
C GLY A 93 4.35 20.82 -3.46
N LEU A 94 4.75 21.41 -2.33
CA LEU A 94 4.53 20.86 -1.00
C LEU A 94 3.27 21.38 -0.32
N ALA A 95 2.42 22.16 -1.00
CA ALA A 95 1.23 22.77 -0.38
C ALA A 95 0.28 21.77 0.29
N GLN A 96 0.36 20.49 -0.07
CA GLN A 96 -0.48 19.42 0.48
C GLN A 96 0.28 18.42 1.36
N TYR A 97 1.48 18.79 1.80
CA TYR A 97 2.38 17.94 2.59
C TYR A 97 3.02 18.79 3.68
N ALA A 98 3.22 18.21 4.86
CA ALA A 98 3.92 18.90 5.95
C ALA A 98 5.39 19.26 5.60
N GLY A 99 5.98 18.60 4.61
CA GLY A 99 7.34 18.83 4.15
C GLY A 99 7.75 17.87 3.03
N PHE A 100 8.96 18.07 2.51
CA PHE A 100 9.51 17.21 1.45
C PHE A 100 9.70 15.76 1.92
N GLU A 101 10.11 15.59 3.17
CA GLU A 101 10.32 14.30 3.81
C GLU A 101 9.00 13.52 3.91
N ALA A 102 7.91 14.20 4.26
CA ALA A 102 6.58 13.60 4.34
C ALA A 102 6.13 13.11 2.96
N TRP A 103 6.28 13.94 1.93
CA TRP A 103 6.02 13.55 0.54
C TRP A 103 6.88 12.36 0.12
N ALA A 104 8.20 12.40 0.36
CA ALA A 104 9.13 11.36 -0.05
C ALA A 104 8.83 10.02 0.64
N VAL A 105 8.51 10.04 1.93
CA VAL A 105 8.08 8.85 2.69
C VAL A 105 6.77 8.29 2.13
N ALA A 106 5.78 9.15 1.85
CA ALA A 106 4.51 8.72 1.26
C ALA A 106 4.72 8.03 -0.09
N VAL A 107 5.55 8.59 -0.98
CA VAL A 107 5.89 7.98 -2.27
C VAL A 107 6.63 6.67 -2.07
N ALA A 108 7.63 6.63 -1.17
CA ALA A 108 8.43 5.43 -0.94
C ALA A 108 7.61 4.24 -0.42
N ILE A 109 6.71 4.48 0.54
CA ILE A 109 5.82 3.44 1.08
C ILE A 109 4.92 2.88 -0.03
N ASN A 110 4.30 3.76 -0.83
CA ASN A 110 3.42 3.34 -1.92
C ASN A 110 4.17 2.63 -3.04
N ALA A 111 5.37 3.09 -3.39
CA ALA A 111 6.23 2.45 -4.40
C ALA A 111 6.63 1.05 -3.95
N PHE A 112 7.02 0.89 -2.68
CA PHE A 112 7.32 -0.40 -2.09
C PHE A 112 6.12 -1.35 -2.17
N GLY A 113 4.95 -0.92 -1.72
CA GLY A 113 3.72 -1.71 -1.82
C GLY A 113 3.37 -2.07 -3.27
N THR A 114 3.49 -1.12 -4.19
CA THR A 114 3.20 -1.32 -5.63
C THR A 114 4.09 -2.42 -6.21
N VAL A 115 5.39 -2.39 -5.95
CA VAL A 115 6.34 -3.42 -6.42
C VAL A 115 5.94 -4.81 -5.91
N LEU A 116 5.60 -4.93 -4.62
CA LEU A 116 5.16 -6.21 -4.04
C LEU A 116 3.88 -6.73 -4.73
N ASN A 117 2.92 -5.84 -4.98
CA ASN A 117 1.67 -6.22 -5.63
C ASN A 117 1.88 -6.59 -7.12
N ILE A 118 2.81 -5.94 -7.83
CA ILE A 118 3.22 -6.35 -9.18
C ILE A 118 3.83 -7.76 -9.16
N ILE A 119 4.74 -8.05 -8.22
CA ILE A 119 5.32 -9.39 -8.05
C ILE A 119 4.22 -10.44 -7.84
N ALA A 120 3.20 -10.11 -7.04
CA ALA A 120 2.06 -10.98 -6.81
C ALA A 120 1.20 -11.18 -8.07
N VAL A 121 0.85 -10.10 -8.77
CA VAL A 121 0.07 -10.14 -10.02
C VAL A 121 0.76 -11.03 -11.06
N LEU A 122 2.07 -10.87 -11.25
CA LEU A 122 2.86 -11.64 -12.20
C LEU A 122 3.11 -13.10 -11.76
N GLY A 123 2.75 -13.45 -10.52
CA GLY A 123 2.95 -14.80 -9.99
C GLY A 123 4.42 -15.14 -9.74
N PHE A 124 5.28 -14.14 -9.48
CA PHE A 124 6.72 -14.33 -9.28
C PHE A 124 7.08 -14.84 -7.86
N PHE A 125 6.27 -15.75 -7.34
CA PHE A 125 6.44 -16.38 -6.04
C PHE A 125 6.22 -17.90 -6.11
N LYS A 126 6.79 -18.63 -5.17
CA LYS A 126 6.60 -20.07 -4.98
C LYS A 126 5.52 -20.31 -3.92
N PRO A 127 4.41 -21.00 -4.25
CA PRO A 127 3.46 -21.49 -3.27
C PRO A 127 4.15 -22.43 -2.27
N SER A 128 3.72 -22.42 -1.02
CA SER A 128 4.17 -23.42 -0.05
C SER A 128 3.53 -24.80 -0.36
N ALA A 129 4.16 -25.89 0.08
CA ALA A 129 3.67 -27.25 -0.15
C ALA A 129 2.23 -27.50 0.38
N ARG A 130 1.77 -26.67 1.32
CA ARG A 130 0.42 -26.73 1.90
C ARG A 130 -0.67 -26.13 0.99
N GLU A 131 -0.26 -25.37 -0.02
CA GLU A 131 -1.13 -24.63 -0.95
C GLU A 131 -1.10 -25.25 -2.37
N GLN A 132 -0.53 -26.45 -2.51
CA GLN A 132 -0.48 -27.24 -3.76
C GLN A 132 -1.55 -28.35 -3.81
N LEU A 133 -2.37 -28.48 -2.76
CA LEU A 133 -3.50 -29.41 -2.62
C LEU A 133 -4.81 -28.63 -2.81
#